data_AF-A0A9D9RKY4-F1
#
_entry.id   AF-A0A9D9RKY4-F1
#
_cell.length_a   1.000
_cell.length_b   1.000
_cell.length_c   1.000
_cell.angle_alpha   90.00
_cell.angle_beta   90.00
_cell.angle_gamma   90.00
#
_symmetry.space_group_name_H-M   'P 1'
#
loop_
_entity.id
_entity.type
_entity.pdbx_description
1 polymer ?
#
loop_
_entity_poly.entity_id
_entity_poly.type
_entity_poly.pdbx_seq_one_letter_code
_entity_poly.pdbx_strand_id
1 'polypeptide(L)'
;MRYLLKIMRLLCRQQPGYAWRLVAVSIVTGVAPLINIFIPRLIIDELLGAQRTAWLLSLTLGLAIGNLVMMMLDSLLTNRIALMMNIADAHAKEILAEKALRIPLSESERKTNLDLLERARFGI
;
A
#
# COMPACT_ATOMS: atom_id res chain seq x y z
N MET A 1 -6.29 11.06 13.60
CA MET A 1 -5.15 10.20 14.04
C MET A 1 -5.55 8.98 14.90
N ARG A 2 -6.28 9.13 16.02
CA ARG A 2 -6.49 8.03 16.99
C ARG A 2 -7.18 6.78 16.40
N TYR A 3 -8.13 6.95 15.49
CA TYR A 3 -8.84 5.84 14.84
C TYR A 3 -7.97 5.09 13.81
N LEU A 4 -7.15 5.83 13.05
CA LEU A 4 -6.16 5.26 12.12
C LEU A 4 -5.15 4.35 12.83
N LEU A 5 -4.63 4.79 13.97
CA LEU A 5 -3.71 3.99 14.79
C LEU A 5 -4.39 2.73 15.36
N LYS A 6 -5.67 2.81 15.72
CA LYS A 6 -6.43 1.63 16.16
C LYS A 6 -6.60 0.62 15.03
N ILE A 7 -6.97 1.08 13.83
CA ILE A 7 -7.10 0.24 12.63
C ILE A 7 -5.77 -0.41 12.29
N MET A 8 -4.68 0.36 12.22
CA MET A 8 -3.33 -0.16 12.00
C MET A 8 -2.92 -1.23 13.01
N ARG A 9 -3.24 -1.02 14.30
CA ARG A 9 -2.95 -2.01 15.36
C ARG A 9 -3.78 -3.28 15.20
N LEU A 10 -5.02 -3.17 14.73
CA LEU A 10 -5.91 -4.29 14.41
C LEU A 10 -5.37 -5.11 13.22
N LEU A 11 -4.98 -4.42 12.14
CA LEU A 11 -4.34 -5.04 10.97
C LEU A 11 -3.03 -5.75 11.33
N CYS A 12 -2.15 -5.11 12.11
CA CYS A 12 -0.89 -5.73 12.54
C CYS A 12 -1.11 -6.94 13.46
N ARG A 13 -2.21 -6.97 14.23
CA ARG A 13 -2.57 -8.09 15.09
C ARG A 13 -3.15 -9.27 14.30
N GLN A 14 -3.89 -9.00 13.22
CA GLN A 14 -4.46 -10.03 12.36
C GLN A 14 -3.45 -10.60 11.36
N GLN A 15 -2.53 -9.76 10.86
CA GLN A 15 -1.54 -10.12 9.84
C GLN A 15 -0.13 -9.72 10.33
N PRO A 16 0.57 -10.60 11.08
CA PRO A 16 1.93 -10.32 11.50
C PRO A 16 2.82 -10.15 10.26
N GLY A 17 3.46 -8.98 10.14
CA GLY A 17 4.30 -8.63 8.98
C GLY A 17 3.68 -7.63 8.02
N TYR A 18 2.42 -7.21 8.21
CA TYR A 18 1.81 -6.14 7.40
C TYR A 18 2.63 -4.84 7.48
N ALA A 19 3.02 -4.41 8.69
CA ALA A 19 3.81 -3.19 8.88
C ALA A 19 5.17 -3.23 8.18
N TRP A 20 5.92 -4.33 8.34
CA TRP A 20 7.22 -4.48 7.68
C TRP A 20 7.08 -4.46 6.15
N ARG A 21 6.08 -5.16 5.60
CA ARG A 21 5.83 -5.18 4.15
C ARG A 21 5.42 -3.81 3.62
N LEU A 22 4.64 -3.06 4.39
CA LEU A 22 4.22 -1.70 4.03
C LEU A 22 5.42 -0.75 3.98
N VAL A 23 6.32 -0.84 4.97
CA VAL A 23 7.60 -0.11 4.93
C VAL A 23 8.44 -0.53 3.73
N ALA A 24 8.53 -1.83 3.42
CA ALA A 24 9.27 -2.32 2.27
C ALA A 24 8.72 -1.77 0.94
N VAL A 25 7.39 -1.72 0.77
CA VAL A 25 6.77 -1.09 -0.41
C VAL A 25 7.10 0.38 -0.49
N SER A 26 6.97 1.13 0.60
CA SER A 26 7.29 2.56 0.63
C SER A 26 8.76 2.84 0.26
N ILE A 27 9.69 1.97 0.68
CA ILE A 27 11.10 2.10 0.30
C ILE A 27 11.29 1.80 -1.20
N VAL A 28 10.74 0.69 -1.71
CA VAL A 28 10.90 0.31 -3.13
C VAL A 28 10.30 1.37 -4.06
N THR A 29 9.08 1.82 -3.77
CA THR A 29 8.41 2.90 -4.52
C THR A 29 9.13 4.24 -4.40
N GLY A 30 9.74 4.54 -3.25
CA GLY A 30 10.51 5.77 -3.05
C GLY A 30 11.90 5.76 -3.72
N VAL A 31 12.53 4.58 -3.85
CA VAL A 31 13.87 4.44 -4.43
C VAL A 31 13.83 4.33 -5.96
N ALA A 32 12.79 3.72 -6.53
CA ALA A 32 12.62 3.59 -7.98
C ALA A 32 12.80 4.92 -8.77
N PRO A 33 12.21 6.06 -8.38
CA PRO A 33 12.42 7.32 -9.10
C PRO A 33 13.85 7.86 -8.99
N LEU A 34 14.58 7.58 -7.91
CA LEU A 34 15.99 8.02 -7.78
C LEU A 34 16.89 7.34 -8.82
N ILE A 35 16.65 6.06 -9.09
CA ILE A 35 17.37 5.30 -10.12
C ILE A 35 17.13 5.91 -11.50
N ASN A 36 15.88 6.28 -11.78
CA ASN A 36 15.48 6.93 -13.03
C ASN A 36 15.96 8.38 -13.17
N ILE A 37 16.54 8.98 -12.13
CA ILE A 37 17.16 10.31 -12.22
C ILE A 37 18.68 10.18 -12.32
N PHE A 38 19.30 9.35 -11.48
CA PHE A 38 20.75 9.22 -11.44
C PHE A 38 21.34 8.54 -12.67
N ILE A 39 20.73 7.45 -13.15
CA ILE A 39 21.30 6.69 -14.26
C ILE A 39 21.22 7.46 -15.58
N PRO A 40 20.11 8.13 -15.95
CA PRO A 40 20.07 8.95 -17.15
C PRO A 40 21.06 10.12 -17.11
N ARG A 41 21.32 10.69 -15.94
CA ARG A 41 22.37 11.70 -15.79
C ARG A 41 23.75 11.16 -16.15
N LEU A 42 24.12 9.98 -15.64
CA LEU A 42 25.38 9.32 -15.98
C LEU A 42 25.48 8.97 -17.48
N ILE A 43 24.37 8.58 -18.09
CA ILE A 43 24.28 8.35 -19.54
C ILE A 43 24.57 9.64 -20.33
N ILE A 44 23.99 10.77 -19.90
CA ILE A 44 24.21 12.08 -20.54
C ILE A 44 25.67 12.52 -20.38
N ASP A 45 26.24 12.39 -19.19
CA ASP A 45 27.63 12.75 -18.92
C ASP A 45 28.60 11.91 -19.79
N GLU A 46 28.33 10.62 -19.97
CA GLU A 46 29.15 9.74 -20.83
C GLU A 46 28.96 10.02 -22.34
N LEU A 47 27.76 10.44 -22.76
CA LEU A 47 27.49 10.91 -24.13
C LEU A 47 28.21 12.22 -24.47
N LEU A 48 28.36 13.12 -23.49
CA LEU A 48 29.07 14.39 -23.64
C LEU A 48 30.59 14.26 -23.50
N GLY A 49 31.06 13.17 -22.87
CA GLY A 49 32.47 12.90 -22.60
C GLY A 49 33.14 11.98 -23.63
N ALA A 50 33.71 10.87 -23.16
CA ALA A 50 34.56 9.98 -23.96
C ALA A 50 33.78 9.08 -24.94
N GLN A 51 32.45 9.10 -24.92
CA GLN A 51 31.55 8.40 -25.86
C GLN A 51 31.86 6.91 -26.00
N ARG A 52 32.21 6.24 -24.90
CA ARG A 52 32.48 4.81 -24.91
C ARG A 52 31.17 4.03 -25.06
N THR A 53 30.93 3.55 -26.27
CA THR A 53 29.74 2.76 -26.64
C THR A 53 29.51 1.56 -25.74
N ALA A 54 30.56 0.84 -25.33
CA ALA A 54 30.45 -0.30 -24.42
C ALA A 54 29.91 0.10 -23.03
N TRP A 55 30.33 1.26 -22.51
CA TRP A 55 29.89 1.76 -21.20
C TRP A 55 28.43 2.22 -21.29
N LEU A 56 28.10 3.00 -22.32
CA LEU A 56 26.73 3.44 -22.59
C LEU A 56 25.73 2.29 -22.65
N LEU A 57 26.09 1.22 -23.38
CA LEU A 57 25.24 0.04 -23.52
C LEU A 57 25.05 -0.67 -22.17
N SER A 58 26.10 -0.76 -21.34
CA SER A 58 25.99 -1.33 -20.01
C SER A 58 25.09 -0.52 -19.06
N LEU A 59 25.13 0.83 -19.13
CA LEU A 59 24.25 1.72 -18.36
C LEU A 59 22.78 1.56 -18.76
N THR A 60 22.51 1.54 -20.06
CA THR A 60 21.14 1.39 -20.56
C THR A 60 20.57 0.02 -20.23
N LEU A 61 21.38 -1.04 -20.40
CA LEU A 61 20.96 -2.39 -20.03
C LEU A 61 20.74 -2.50 -18.51
N GLY A 62 21.64 -1.92 -17.71
CA GLY A 62 21.51 -1.86 -16.26
C GLY A 62 20.26 -1.11 -15.80
N LEU A 63 19.92 0.00 -16.46
CA LEU A 63 18.68 0.75 -16.22
C LEU A 63 17.45 -0.08 -16.54
N ALA A 64 17.43 -0.74 -17.69
CA ALA A 64 16.30 -1.57 -18.12
C ALA A 64 16.07 -2.74 -17.16
N ILE A 65 17.13 -3.46 -16.79
CA ILE A 65 17.07 -4.57 -15.84
C ILE A 65 16.67 -4.07 -14.45
N GLY A 66 17.26 -2.97 -13.99
CA GLY A 66 16.94 -2.36 -12.70
C GLY A 66 15.47 -1.97 -12.59
N ASN A 67 14.93 -1.31 -13.62
CA ASN A 67 13.52 -0.96 -13.70
C ASN A 67 12.62 -2.20 -13.72
N LEU A 68 12.99 -3.24 -14.48
CA LEU A 68 12.22 -4.49 -14.52
C LEU A 68 12.17 -5.15 -13.14
N VAL A 69 13.31 -5.26 -12.45
CA VAL A 69 13.37 -5.83 -11.09
C VAL A 69 12.54 -5.00 -10.11
N MET A 70 12.67 -3.68 -10.13
CA MET A 70 11.89 -2.80 -9.25
C MET A 70 10.38 -2.93 -9.52
N MET A 71 9.96 -2.98 -10.77
CA MET A 71 8.54 -3.12 -11.13
C MET A 71 7.98 -4.48 -10.73
N MET A 72 8.76 -5.55 -10.86
CA MET A 72 8.37 -6.88 -10.38
C MET A 72 8.24 -6.90 -8.85
N LEU A 73 9.21 -6.33 -8.13
CA LEU A 73 9.16 -6.23 -6.67
C LEU A 73 7.94 -5.42 -6.22
N ASP A 74 7.73 -4.24 -6.80
CA ASP A 74 6.59 -3.39 -6.47
C ASP A 74 5.25 -4.12 -6.70
N SER A 75 5.08 -4.75 -7.86
CA SER A 75 3.87 -5.53 -8.17
C SER A 75 3.65 -6.69 -7.19
N LEU A 76 4.70 -7.43 -6.82
CA LEU A 76 4.59 -8.54 -5.87
C LEU A 76 4.20 -8.05 -4.48
N LEU A 77 4.84 -6.99 -3.99
CA LEU A 77 4.58 -6.50 -2.64
C LEU A 77 3.22 -5.80 -2.55
N THR A 78 2.85 -4.96 -3.53
CA THR A 78 1.55 -4.26 -3.56
C THR A 78 0.39 -5.24 -3.65
N ASN A 79 0.47 -6.25 -4.50
CA ASN A 79 -0.56 -7.31 -4.58
C ASN A 79 -0.72 -8.05 -3.25
N ARG A 80 0.37 -8.35 -2.56
CA ARG A 80 0.32 -9.02 -1.24
C ARG A 80 -0.29 -8.13 -0.17
N ILE A 81 0.00 -6.83 -0.17
CA ILE A 81 -0.63 -5.87 0.75
C ILE A 81 -2.12 -5.75 0.47
N ALA A 82 -2.52 -5.67 -0.81
CA ALA A 82 -3.92 -5.61 -1.20
C ALA A 82 -4.70 -6.86 -0.74
N LEU A 83 -4.13 -8.05 -0.90
CA LEU A 83 -4.73 -9.29 -0.39
C LEU A 83 -4.89 -9.26 1.13
N MET A 84 -3.87 -8.85 1.87
CA MET A 84 -3.96 -8.72 3.34
C MET A 84 -5.03 -7.72 3.77
N MET A 85 -5.16 -6.60 3.05
CA MET A 85 -6.17 -5.58 3.29
C MET A 85 -7.58 -6.13 3.05
N ASN A 86 -7.79 -6.88 1.96
CA ASN A 86 -9.07 -7.51 1.64
C ASN A 86 -9.50 -8.53 2.70
N ILE A 87 -8.57 -9.36 3.19
CA ILE A 87 -8.83 -10.31 4.27
C ILE A 87 -9.21 -9.57 5.56
N ALA A 88 -8.46 -8.53 5.91
CA ALA A 88 -8.75 -7.73 7.10
C ALA A 88 -10.12 -7.03 7.02
N ASP A 89 -10.50 -6.52 5.84
CA ASP A 89 -11.81 -5.91 5.60
C ASP A 89 -12.94 -6.93 5.72
N ALA A 90 -12.78 -8.12 5.14
CA ALA A 90 -13.75 -9.21 5.27
C ALA A 90 -13.97 -9.61 6.75
N HIS A 91 -12.89 -9.77 7.52
CA HIS A 91 -12.98 -10.06 8.95
C HIS A 91 -13.60 -8.90 9.76
N ALA A 92 -13.28 -7.65 9.42
CA ALA A 92 -13.90 -6.51 10.08
C ALA A 92 -15.41 -6.48 9.85
N LYS A 93 -15.86 -6.77 8.61
CA LYS A 93 -17.28 -6.88 8.27
C LYS A 93 -17.97 -8.01 9.02
N GLU A 94 -17.32 -9.17 9.13
CA GLU A 94 -17.82 -10.30 9.90
C GLU A 94 -18.06 -9.96 11.38
N ILE A 95 -17.06 -9.35 12.03
CA ILE A 95 -17.17 -8.92 13.44
C ILE A 95 -18.29 -7.88 13.61
N LEU A 96 -18.42 -6.96 12.67
CA LEU A 96 -19.49 -5.95 12.69
C LEU A 96 -20.87 -6.58 12.50
N ALA A 97 -21.01 -7.55 11.59
CA ALA A 97 -22.26 -8.27 11.35
C ALA A 97 -22.67 -9.10 12.58
N GLU A 98 -21.73 -9.83 13.18
CA GLU A 98 -21.98 -10.59 14.41
C GLU A 98 -22.39 -9.67 15.55
N LYS A 99 -21.74 -8.51 15.68
CA LYS A 99 -22.11 -7.51 16.69
C LYS A 99 -23.50 -6.93 16.42
N ALA A 100 -23.86 -6.67 15.16
CA ALA A 100 -25.17 -6.15 14.78
C ALA A 100 -26.29 -7.15 15.11
N LEU A 101 -26.07 -8.45 14.85
CA LEU A 101 -27.02 -9.51 15.17
C LEU A 101 -27.27 -9.68 16.68
N ARG A 102 -26.31 -9.29 17.53
CA ARG A 102 -26.44 -9.35 18.99
C ARG A 102 -27.17 -8.15 19.60
N ILE A 103 -27.49 -7.12 18.81
CA ILE A 103 -28.21 -5.95 19.31
C ILE A 103 -29.70 -6.31 19.42
N PRO A 104 -30.31 -6.20 20.62
CA PRO A 104 -31.74 -6.45 20.77
C PRO A 104 -32.56 -5.39 20.03
N LEU A 105 -33.72 -5.78 19.50
CA LEU A 105 -34.58 -4.91 18.68
C LEU A 105 -34.90 -3.58 19.37
N SER A 106 -35.15 -3.61 20.67
CA SER A 106 -35.44 -2.43 21.50
C SER A 106 -34.30 -1.41 21.53
N GLU A 107 -33.05 -1.85 21.42
CA GLU A 107 -31.87 -0.97 21.32
C GLU A 107 -31.65 -0.53 19.88
N SER A 108 -31.87 -1.41 18.89
CA SER A 108 -31.73 -1.08 17.46
C SER A 108 -32.67 0.02 17.01
N GLU A 109 -33.90 0.04 17.50
CA GLU A 109 -34.93 1.02 17.14
C GLU A 109 -34.87 2.32 17.95
N ARG A 110 -33.90 2.47 18.86
CA ARG A 110 -33.73 3.74 19.58
C ARG A 110 -33.41 4.85 18.60
N LYS A 111 -34.10 5.98 18.76
CA LYS A 111 -33.91 7.21 17.97
C LYS A 111 -32.43 7.61 17.84
N THR A 112 -31.65 7.52 18.91
CA THR A 112 -30.21 7.83 18.87
C THR A 112 -29.42 6.91 17.93
N ASN A 113 -29.78 5.63 17.82
CA ASN A 113 -29.11 4.68 16.94
C ASN A 113 -29.58 4.82 15.49
N LEU A 114 -30.85 5.16 15.28
CA LEU A 114 -31.40 5.50 13.96
C LEU A 114 -30.78 6.78 13.39
N ASP A 115 -30.62 7.82 14.22
CA ASP A 115 -29.93 9.06 13.84
C ASP A 115 -28.47 8.78 13.46
N LEU A 116 -27.78 7.88 14.18
CA LEU A 116 -26.41 7.46 13.84
C LEU A 116 -26.35 6.70 12.51
N LEU A 117 -27.33 5.84 12.24
CA LEU A 117 -27.42 5.10 10.99
C LEU A 117 -27.73 6.02 9.80
N GLU A 118 -28.59 7.01 10.01
CA GLU A 118 -28.93 8.02 9.02
C GLU A 118 -27.72 8.88 8.67
N ARG A 119 -27.01 9.38 9.69
CA ARG A 119 -25.73 10.09 9.54
C ARG A 119 -24.69 9.27 8.79
N ALA A 120 -24.54 7.99 9.12
CA ALA A 120 -23.63 7.10 8.42
C ALA A 120 -24.04 6.85 6.96
N ARG A 121 -25.34 6.80 6.67
CA ARG A 121 -25.87 6.57 5.31
C ARG A 121 -25.73 7.79 4.42
N PHE A 122 -25.92 8.98 4.97
CA PHE A 122 -25.87 10.24 4.22
C PHE A 122 -24.54 11.00 4.35
N GLY A 123 -23.62 10.51 5.19
CA GLY A 123 -22.29 11.10 5.37
C GLY A 123 -22.29 12.44 6.10
N ILE A 124 -23.24 12.66 7.02
CA ILE A 124 -23.49 13.93 7.72
C ILE A 124 -23.08 13.84 9.20
#